data_AF-A0A9C6T523-F1
#
_entry.id   AF-A0A9C6T523-F1
#
_cell.length_a   1.000
_cell.length_b   1.000
_cell.length_c   1.000
_cell.angle_alpha   90.00
_cell.angle_beta   90.00
_cell.angle_gamma   90.00
#
_symmetry.space_group_name_H-M   'P 1'
#
loop_
_entity.id
_entity.type
_entity.pdbx_description
1 polymer ?
#
loop_
_entity_poly.entity_id
_entity_poly.type
_entity_poly.pdbx_seq_one_letter_code
_entity_poly.pdbx_strand_id
1 'polypeptide(L)'
;MIQSRWNVFRARLFRESCVYYRGNYIKDLNRLGRDLQKIVIVDNSPASYIFHPDNAVPVKSWFDDVTDCELRELIPLFEKLSKVDSVYSVLCNSNQPLNNQTNQQHTQELQQAPHQQQQQQQQQTISATTVITQATTLSAPTMLNTATQQQQQQQQQQQQQLQQLSSSPPNPQSELLQQKT
;
A
#
# COMPACT_ATOMS: atom_id res chain seq x y z
N MET A 1 -14.71 2.85 24.34
CA MET A 1 -15.37 2.05 23.29
C MET A 1 -16.66 2.77 22.88
N ILE A 2 -16.74 3.30 21.67
CA ILE A 2 -17.98 3.90 21.17
C ILE A 2 -18.96 2.77 20.88
N GLN A 3 -19.92 2.59 21.78
CA GLN A 3 -21.07 1.72 21.52
C GLN A 3 -21.97 2.48 20.55
N SER A 4 -22.15 1.95 19.33
CA SER A 4 -23.13 2.50 18.39
C SER A 4 -24.49 2.50 19.09
N ARG A 5 -25.10 3.67 19.23
CA ARG A 5 -26.43 3.85 19.86
C ARG A 5 -27.55 3.05 19.17
N TRP A 6 -27.27 2.50 17.98
CA TRP A 6 -28.25 1.90 17.09
C TRP A 6 -28.12 0.37 16.96
N ASN A 7 -27.19 -0.27 17.67
CA ASN A 7 -26.94 -1.72 17.65
C ASN A 7 -26.95 -2.36 16.24
N VAL A 8 -26.41 -1.64 15.26
CA VAL A 8 -26.43 -2.04 13.83
C VAL A 8 -25.48 -3.21 13.51
N PHE A 9 -24.44 -3.41 14.33
CA PHE A 9 -23.46 -4.48 14.13
C PHE A 9 -23.82 -5.71 14.96
N ARG A 10 -24.15 -6.82 14.29
CA ARG A 10 -24.41 -8.10 14.97
C ARG A 10 -23.15 -8.81 15.47
N ALA A 11 -22.00 -8.55 14.85
CA ALA A 11 -20.71 -9.13 15.20
C ALA A 11 -19.58 -8.17 14.81
N ARG A 12 -18.40 -8.36 15.42
CA ARG A 12 -17.15 -7.67 15.07
C ARG A 12 -16.09 -8.71 14.80
N LEU A 13 -15.52 -8.66 13.60
CA LEU A 13 -14.42 -9.50 13.17
C LEU A 13 -13.19 -8.62 12.97
N PHE A 14 -12.03 -9.13 13.34
CA PHE A 14 -10.77 -8.39 13.34
C PHE A 14 -9.73 -9.11 12.48
N ARG A 15 -8.49 -8.65 12.55
CA ARG A 15 -7.38 -9.16 11.71
C ARG A 15 -7.17 -10.66 11.89
N GLU A 16 -7.36 -11.16 13.09
CA GLU A 16 -7.24 -12.57 13.47
C GLU A 16 -8.28 -13.46 12.78
N SER A 17 -9.39 -12.88 12.31
CA SER A 17 -10.42 -13.60 11.54
C SER A 17 -10.08 -13.71 10.05
N CYS A 18 -9.10 -12.94 9.56
CA CYS A 18 -8.69 -12.94 8.16
C CYS A 18 -7.81 -14.16 7.83
N VAL A 19 -7.73 -14.51 6.55
CA VAL A 19 -6.76 -15.47 6.01
C VAL A 19 -5.56 -14.70 5.50
N TYR A 20 -4.35 -15.04 5.95
CA TYR A 20 -3.13 -14.44 5.41
C TYR A 20 -2.72 -15.16 4.13
N TYR A 21 -2.78 -14.46 3.00
CA TYR A 21 -2.53 -15.03 1.68
C TYR A 21 -1.73 -14.06 0.81
N ARG A 22 -0.57 -14.51 0.31
CA ARG A 22 0.34 -13.74 -0.57
C ARG A 22 0.62 -12.31 -0.04
N GLY A 23 0.96 -12.19 1.24
CA GLY A 23 1.27 -10.90 1.85
C GLY A 23 0.07 -10.07 2.30
N ASN A 24 -1.16 -10.52 2.04
CA ASN A 24 -2.38 -9.75 2.28
C ASN A 24 -3.31 -10.44 3.30
N TYR A 25 -4.11 -9.66 4.00
CA TYR A 25 -5.19 -10.16 4.87
C TYR A 25 -6.49 -10.23 4.08
N ILE A 26 -6.95 -11.44 3.78
CA ILE A 26 -8.15 -11.71 2.99
C ILE A 26 -9.33 -11.98 3.92
N LYS A 27 -10.46 -11.33 3.64
CA LYS A 27 -11.75 -11.52 4.31
C LYS A 27 -12.51 -12.64 3.60
N ASP A 28 -12.10 -13.88 3.84
CA ASP A 28 -12.73 -15.05 3.23
C ASP A 28 -14.17 -15.24 3.73
N LEU A 29 -15.15 -14.95 2.86
CA LEU A 29 -16.57 -14.98 3.18
C LEU A 29 -17.09 -16.40 3.48
N ASN A 30 -16.42 -17.45 3.00
CA ASN A 30 -16.78 -18.84 3.33
C ASN A 30 -16.71 -19.12 4.83
N ARG A 31 -15.86 -18.40 5.57
CA ARG A 31 -15.67 -18.59 7.01
C ARG A 31 -16.79 -17.98 7.86
N LEU A 32 -17.74 -17.25 7.23
CA LEU A 32 -18.85 -16.63 7.93
C LEU A 32 -20.00 -17.59 8.27
N GLY A 33 -20.03 -18.79 7.68
CA GLY A 33 -21.10 -19.76 7.90
C GLY A 33 -22.48 -19.27 7.40
N ARG A 34 -22.49 -18.47 6.33
CA ARG A 34 -23.68 -17.89 5.70
C ARG A 34 -23.69 -18.24 4.22
N ASP A 35 -24.87 -18.28 3.62
CA ASP A 35 -25.01 -18.47 2.17
C ASP A 35 -24.39 -17.28 1.41
N LEU A 36 -23.39 -17.55 0.58
CA LEU A 36 -22.69 -16.53 -0.22
C LEU A 36 -23.64 -15.76 -1.14
N GLN A 37 -24.74 -16.36 -1.59
CA GLN A 37 -25.76 -15.67 -2.40
C GLN A 37 -26.48 -14.55 -1.63
N LYS A 38 -26.30 -14.49 -0.31
CA LYS A 38 -26.90 -13.49 0.59
C LYS A 38 -25.86 -12.62 1.29
N ILE A 39 -24.59 -12.65 0.85
CA ILE A 39 -23.50 -11.88 1.46
C ILE A 39 -22.96 -10.84 0.47
N VAL A 40 -22.72 -9.63 0.97
CA VAL A 40 -22.00 -8.58 0.28
C VAL A 40 -20.85 -8.12 1.15
N ILE A 41 -19.71 -7.81 0.55
CA ILE A 41 -18.58 -7.16 1.21
C ILE A 41 -18.37 -5.76 0.63
N VAL A 42 -18.24 -4.76 1.50
CA VAL A 42 -17.91 -3.38 1.14
C VAL A 42 -16.50 -3.12 1.65
N ASP A 43 -15.57 -2.83 0.73
CA ASP A 43 -14.18 -2.63 1.07
C ASP A 43 -13.50 -1.74 0.03
N ASN A 44 -12.51 -0.97 0.48
CA ASN A 44 -11.72 -0.10 -0.36
C ASN A 44 -10.48 -0.79 -0.95
N SER A 45 -10.16 -2.01 -0.53
CA SER A 45 -9.02 -2.78 -1.03
C SER A 45 -9.45 -4.04 -1.78
N PRO A 46 -9.20 -4.13 -3.10
CA PRO A 46 -9.46 -5.34 -3.89
C PRO A 46 -8.79 -6.61 -3.36
N ALA A 47 -7.63 -6.48 -2.71
CA ALA A 47 -6.96 -7.61 -2.09
C ALA A 47 -7.81 -8.24 -0.98
N SER A 48 -8.56 -7.45 -0.21
CA SER A 48 -9.37 -7.93 0.92
C SER A 48 -10.44 -8.96 0.51
N TYR A 49 -10.96 -8.89 -0.72
CA TYR A 49 -12.04 -9.75 -1.21
C TYR A 49 -11.65 -10.58 -2.44
N ILE A 50 -10.35 -10.83 -2.64
CA ILE A 50 -9.84 -11.53 -3.83
C ILE A 50 -10.45 -12.93 -4.06
N PHE A 51 -10.95 -13.59 -3.01
CA PHE A 51 -11.64 -14.89 -3.12
C PHE A 51 -13.11 -14.78 -3.52
N HIS A 52 -13.72 -13.60 -3.38
CA HIS A 52 -15.15 -13.37 -3.61
C HIS A 52 -15.41 -12.03 -4.33
N PRO A 53 -14.80 -11.78 -5.51
CA PRO A 53 -14.95 -10.51 -6.22
C PRO A 53 -16.40 -10.23 -6.63
N ASP A 54 -17.19 -11.26 -6.92
CA ASP A 54 -18.61 -11.13 -7.30
C ASP A 54 -19.54 -10.80 -6.13
N ASN A 55 -19.04 -10.86 -4.90
CA ASN A 55 -19.74 -10.41 -3.69
C ASN A 55 -19.34 -8.99 -3.28
N ALA A 56 -18.42 -8.35 -4.00
CA ALA A 56 -17.85 -7.08 -3.59
C ALA A 56 -18.63 -5.88 -4.14
N VAL A 57 -18.78 -4.87 -3.28
CA VAL A 57 -19.11 -3.50 -3.65
C VAL A 57 -17.88 -2.65 -3.33
N PRO A 58 -17.02 -2.37 -4.32
CA PRO A 58 -15.84 -1.55 -4.11
C PRO A 58 -16.23 -0.13 -3.73
N VAL A 59 -15.47 0.45 -2.81
CA VAL A 59 -15.58 1.87 -2.43
C VAL A 59 -14.23 2.56 -2.48
N LYS A 60 -14.20 3.87 -2.59
CA LYS A 60 -12.99 4.68 -2.53
C LYS A 60 -12.47 4.71 -1.10
N SER A 61 -11.17 4.96 -1.00
CA SER A 61 -10.58 5.30 0.28
C SER A 61 -10.99 6.73 0.62
N TRP A 62 -11.49 6.94 1.84
CA TRP A 62 -11.86 8.25 2.34
C TRP A 62 -10.67 8.93 3.03
N PHE A 63 -10.44 10.20 2.70
CA PHE A 63 -9.32 11.01 3.23
C PHE A 63 -9.82 12.40 3.65
N ASP A 64 -10.56 12.48 4.75
CA ASP A 64 -11.03 13.75 5.36
C ASP A 64 -11.89 14.67 4.46
N ASP A 65 -12.44 14.14 3.36
CA ASP A 65 -13.35 14.88 2.50
C ASP A 65 -14.75 14.95 3.12
N VAL A 66 -15.14 16.16 3.53
CA VAL A 66 -16.46 16.44 4.11
C VAL A 66 -17.58 16.46 3.07
N THR A 67 -17.23 16.51 1.79
CA THR A 67 -18.17 16.46 0.66
C THR A 67 -18.41 15.04 0.16
N ASP A 68 -17.67 14.06 0.68
CA ASP A 68 -17.84 12.65 0.33
C ASP A 68 -19.28 12.19 0.60
N CYS A 69 -19.88 11.62 -0.44
CA CYS A 69 -21.23 11.08 -0.41
C CYS A 69 -21.27 9.59 -0.76
N GLU A 70 -20.12 8.92 -0.87
CA GLU A 70 -20.02 7.60 -1.49
C GLU A 70 -20.92 6.56 -0.79
N LEU A 71 -20.86 6.47 0.54
CA LEU A 71 -21.69 5.52 1.30
C LEU A 71 -23.20 5.83 1.18
N ARG A 72 -23.56 7.10 0.99
CA ARG A 72 -24.97 7.51 0.78
C ARG A 72 -25.44 7.08 -0.61
N GLU A 73 -24.58 7.20 -1.61
CA GLU A 73 -24.87 6.78 -2.98
C GLU A 73 -25.06 5.26 -3.12
N LEU A 74 -24.57 4.46 -2.17
CA LEU A 74 -24.79 3.02 -2.13
C LEU A 74 -26.19 2.60 -1.62
N ILE A 75 -26.96 3.50 -1.00
CA ILE A 75 -28.26 3.15 -0.42
C ILE A 75 -29.22 2.52 -1.44
N PRO A 76 -29.43 3.09 -2.66
CA PRO A 76 -30.32 2.47 -3.65
C PRO A 76 -29.86 1.09 -4.11
N LEU A 77 -28.55 0.87 -4.18
CA LEU A 77 -27.98 -0.45 -4.51
C LEU A 77 -28.31 -1.47 -3.42
N PHE A 78 -28.11 -1.13 -2.14
CA PHE A 78 -28.44 -2.04 -1.04
C PHE A 78 -29.94 -2.30 -0.88
N GLU A 79 -30.78 -1.29 -1.15
CA GLU A 79 -32.23 -1.48 -1.21
C GLU A 79 -32.62 -2.48 -2.31
N LYS A 80 -32.00 -2.40 -3.50
CA LYS A 80 -32.20 -3.39 -4.57
C LYS A 80 -31.71 -4.79 -4.15
N LEU A 81 -30.50 -4.89 -3.60
CA LEU A 81 -29.91 -6.16 -3.16
C LEU A 81 -30.74 -6.84 -2.05
N SER A 82 -31.39 -6.07 -1.19
CA SER A 82 -32.26 -6.61 -0.14
C SER A 82 -33.50 -7.36 -0.65
N LYS A 83 -33.88 -7.15 -1.92
CA LYS A 83 -35.10 -7.70 -2.53
C LYS A 83 -34.85 -8.90 -3.44
N VAL A 84 -33.58 -9.24 -3.71
CA VAL A 84 -33.24 -10.34 -4.63
C VAL A 84 -32.90 -11.63 -3.88
N ASP A 85 -33.13 -12.75 -4.56
CA ASP A 85 -32.79 -14.06 -4.01
C ASP A 85 -31.28 -14.30 -3.97
N SER A 86 -30.55 -13.79 -4.97
CA SER A 86 -29.11 -13.93 -5.07
C SER A 86 -28.46 -12.61 -5.42
N VAL A 87 -27.47 -12.18 -4.63
CA VAL A 87 -26.73 -10.92 -4.87
C VAL A 87 -26.05 -10.90 -6.24
N TYR A 88 -25.68 -12.08 -6.76
CA TYR A 88 -25.05 -12.25 -8.07
C TYR A 88 -25.91 -11.77 -9.24
N SER A 89 -27.23 -11.81 -9.08
CA SER A 89 -28.17 -11.28 -10.10
C SER A 89 -28.02 -9.77 -10.34
N VAL A 90 -27.44 -9.06 -9.37
CA VAL A 90 -27.21 -7.61 -9.42
C VAL A 90 -25.72 -7.32 -9.60
N LEU A 91 -24.86 -7.94 -8.80
CA LEU A 91 -23.43 -7.61 -8.75
C LEU A 91 -22.63 -8.17 -9.94
N CYS A 92 -22.91 -9.39 -10.41
CA CYS A 92 -22.15 -9.97 -11.53
C CYS A 92 -22.36 -9.22 -12.85
N ASN A 93 -23.52 -8.56 -13.04
CA ASN A 93 -23.78 -7.73 -14.21
C ASN A 93 -23.08 -6.37 -14.17
N SER A 94 -22.54 -5.97 -13.01
CA SER A 94 -21.82 -4.71 -12.82
C SER A 94 -20.31 -4.83 -13.10
N ASN A 95 -19.78 -6.05 -13.18
CA ASN A 95 -18.37 -6.34 -13.46
C ASN A 95 -18.05 -6.31 -14.98
N GLN A 96 -18.64 -5.38 -15.75
CA GLN A 96 -18.01 -4.96 -17.00
C GLN A 96 -16.67 -4.31 -16.61
N PRO A 97 -15.54 -4.71 -17.22
CA PRO A 97 -14.25 -4.15 -16.87
C PRO A 97 -14.27 -2.67 -17.22
N LEU A 98 -14.38 -1.80 -16.22
CA LEU A 98 -14.04 -0.40 -16.37
C LEU A 98 -12.53 -0.35 -16.65
N ASN A 99 -12.21 -0.33 -17.94
CA ASN A 99 -10.93 -0.04 -18.59
C ASN A 99 -9.66 -0.28 -17.75
N ASN A 100 -8.87 -1.27 -18.16
CA ASN A 100 -7.48 -1.49 -17.75
C ASN A 100 -6.59 -0.29 -18.13
N GLN A 101 -6.66 0.81 -17.37
CA GLN A 101 -5.71 1.93 -17.49
C GLN A 101 -5.18 2.47 -16.16
N THR A 102 -5.37 1.79 -15.03
CA THR A 102 -4.76 2.24 -13.75
C THR A 102 -3.84 1.21 -13.11
N ASN A 103 -3.25 0.31 -13.90
CA ASN A 103 -2.08 -0.46 -13.50
C ASN A 103 -0.79 0.23 -13.97
N GLN A 104 -0.53 1.50 -13.57
CA GLN A 104 0.84 2.06 -13.56
C GLN A 104 1.13 3.13 -12.48
N GLN A 105 0.21 3.57 -11.61
CA GLN A 105 0.52 4.72 -10.71
C GLN A 105 0.54 4.47 -9.19
N HIS A 106 0.25 3.28 -8.66
CA HIS A 106 0.31 3.07 -7.20
C HIS A 106 1.42 2.13 -6.72
N THR A 107 2.62 2.29 -7.28
CA THR A 107 3.86 1.74 -6.69
C THR A 107 4.95 2.81 -6.53
N GLN A 108 4.61 4.11 -6.55
CA GLN A 108 5.63 5.18 -6.43
C GLN A 108 5.57 6.04 -5.16
N GLU A 109 4.60 5.86 -4.25
CA GLU A 109 4.49 6.75 -3.07
C GLU A 109 5.12 6.24 -1.77
N LEU A 110 5.71 5.04 -1.75
CA LEU A 110 6.55 4.58 -0.62
C LEU A 110 8.06 4.62 -0.90
N GLN A 111 8.47 5.16 -2.06
CA GLN A 111 9.89 5.23 -2.44
C GLN A 111 10.51 6.64 -2.42
N GLN A 112 9.73 7.71 -2.19
CA GLN A 112 10.25 9.09 -2.25
C GLN A 112 10.76 9.67 -0.92
N ALA A 113 10.63 8.95 0.19
CA ALA A 113 11.13 9.41 1.49
C ALA A 113 12.59 9.00 1.83
N PRO A 114 13.54 8.98 0.86
CA PRO A 114 14.93 9.32 1.25
C PRO A 114 15.67 10.32 0.36
N HIS A 115 15.09 10.80 -0.75
CA HIS A 115 15.88 11.59 -1.72
C HIS A 115 15.95 13.10 -1.44
N GLN A 116 15.07 13.67 -0.61
CA GLN A 116 15.15 15.10 -0.25
C GLN A 116 16.08 15.40 0.93
N GLN A 117 16.47 14.40 1.73
CA GLN A 117 17.34 14.65 2.89
C GLN A 117 18.83 14.70 2.53
N GLN A 118 19.24 14.13 1.38
CA GLN A 118 20.64 14.07 0.98
C GLN A 118 21.14 15.35 0.26
N GLN A 119 20.25 16.13 -0.37
CA GLN A 119 20.63 17.41 -0.98
C GLN A 119 20.76 18.56 0.04
N GLN A 120 20.07 18.51 1.18
CA GLN A 120 20.23 19.54 2.22
C GLN A 120 21.54 19.42 3.02
N GLN A 121 22.13 18.22 3.16
CA GLN A 121 23.42 18.06 3.84
C GLN A 121 24.62 18.49 2.99
N GLN A 122 24.52 18.44 1.66
CA GLN A 122 25.62 18.91 0.79
C GLN A 122 25.73 20.44 0.76
N GLN A 123 24.63 21.18 0.94
CA GLN A 123 24.67 22.65 0.99
C GLN A 123 25.21 23.22 2.31
N GLN A 124 25.22 22.43 3.40
CA GLN A 124 25.87 22.86 4.64
C GLN A 124 27.39 22.60 4.65
N THR A 125 27.91 21.78 3.73
CA THR A 125 29.35 21.46 3.70
C THR A 125 30.17 22.47 2.88
N ILE A 126 29.54 23.22 1.97
CA ILE A 126 30.25 24.23 1.17
C ILE A 126 30.46 25.55 1.94
N SER A 127 29.84 25.73 3.10
CA SER A 127 30.00 26.94 3.92
C SER A 127 31.11 26.84 4.99
N ALA A 128 31.76 25.70 5.16
CA ALA A 128 32.70 25.48 6.27
C ALA A 128 34.20 25.35 5.87
N THR A 129 34.60 25.73 4.65
CA THR A 129 36.02 25.57 4.21
C THR A 129 36.81 26.87 4.02
N THR A 130 36.22 28.07 4.13
CA THR A 130 37.01 29.30 3.97
C THR A 130 37.14 30.08 5.26
N VAL A 131 38.08 29.66 6.12
CA VAL A 131 39.00 30.55 6.85
C VAL A 131 40.11 29.73 7.50
N ILE A 132 41.25 29.57 6.81
CA ILE A 132 42.54 29.32 7.47
C ILE A 132 43.57 30.29 6.90
N THR A 133 43.79 31.38 7.63
CA THR A 133 45.01 32.19 7.73
C THR A 133 44.74 33.15 8.90
N GLN A 134 45.39 33.16 10.06
CA GLN A 134 46.69 32.67 10.55
C GLN A 134 46.64 32.55 12.10
N ALA A 135 47.72 31.98 12.66
CA ALA A 135 48.24 32.10 14.03
C ALA A 135 47.89 31.02 15.08
N THR A 136 48.84 30.08 15.21
CA THR A 136 49.48 29.54 16.43
C THR A 136 48.66 29.40 17.73
N THR A 137 48.43 28.17 18.20
CA THR A 137 49.04 27.57 19.43
C THR A 137 48.36 26.23 19.81
N LEU A 138 49.22 25.22 19.97
CA LEU A 138 49.18 23.98 20.77
C LEU A 138 47.85 23.35 21.29
N SER A 139 47.77 22.03 21.05
CA SER A 139 47.32 20.91 21.94
C SER A 139 45.94 20.22 21.76
N ALA A 140 46.03 18.93 21.37
CA ALA A 140 45.18 17.74 21.65
C ALA A 140 43.80 17.56 20.93
N PRO A 141 43.22 16.33 20.88
CA PRO A 141 43.57 15.25 19.95
C PRO A 141 42.42 14.81 18.99
N THR A 142 42.82 14.12 17.92
CA THR A 142 42.12 13.75 16.68
C THR A 142 41.08 12.61 16.78
N MET A 143 40.05 12.69 17.63
CA MET A 143 39.09 11.55 17.77
C MET A 143 37.69 11.74 17.14
N LEU A 144 37.41 12.87 16.48
CA LEU A 144 36.06 13.14 15.94
C LEU A 144 35.87 12.80 14.44
N ASN A 145 36.93 12.40 13.72
CA ASN A 145 36.85 12.22 12.26
C ASN A 145 36.66 10.76 11.82
N THR A 146 36.95 9.78 12.70
CA THR A 146 36.92 8.35 12.36
C THR A 146 35.51 7.76 12.44
N ALA A 147 34.67 8.25 13.36
CA ALA A 147 33.29 7.76 13.54
C ALA A 147 32.40 8.14 12.35
N THR A 148 32.57 9.36 11.83
CA THR A 148 31.83 9.87 10.66
C THR A 148 32.24 9.16 9.38
N GLN A 149 33.53 8.86 9.22
CA GLN A 149 34.02 8.05 8.08
C GLN A 149 33.53 6.60 8.15
N GLN A 150 33.58 5.96 9.32
CA GLN A 150 33.06 4.59 9.47
C GLN A 150 31.56 4.52 9.18
N GLN A 151 30.78 5.50 9.66
CA GLN A 151 29.34 5.52 9.43
C GLN A 151 28.98 5.74 7.94
N GLN A 152 29.74 6.58 7.23
CA GLN A 152 29.58 6.74 5.78
C GLN A 152 29.94 5.47 5.00
N GLN A 153 31.01 4.78 5.39
CA GLN A 153 31.43 3.56 4.72
C GLN A 153 30.42 2.42 4.92
N GLN A 154 29.83 2.33 6.12
CA GLN A 154 28.78 1.35 6.43
C GLN A 154 27.48 1.61 5.64
N GLN A 155 27.09 2.89 5.48
CA GLN A 155 25.95 3.26 4.65
C GLN A 155 26.19 2.91 3.17
N GLN A 156 27.38 3.17 2.63
CA GLN A 156 27.69 2.82 1.24
C GLN A 156 27.64 1.30 0.98
N GLN A 157 28.15 0.48 1.91
CA GLN A 157 28.09 -0.98 1.78
C GLN A 157 26.65 -1.50 1.80
N GLN A 158 25.80 -0.96 2.69
CA GLN A 158 24.40 -1.35 2.77
C GLN A 158 23.63 -0.97 1.49
N GLN A 159 23.97 0.16 0.88
CA GLN A 159 23.33 0.64 -0.35
C GLN A 159 23.75 -0.19 -1.58
N GLN A 160 25.00 -0.64 -1.66
CA GLN A 160 25.46 -1.57 -2.70
C GLN A 160 24.79 -2.94 -2.56
N GLN A 161 24.59 -3.42 -1.33
CA GLN A 161 23.93 -4.70 -1.09
C GLN A 161 22.46 -4.69 -1.55
N LEU A 162 21.75 -3.57 -1.33
CA LEU A 162 20.38 -3.38 -1.80
C LEU A 162 20.25 -3.33 -3.33
N GLN A 163 21.26 -2.82 -4.05
CA GLN A 163 21.28 -2.80 -5.52
C GLN A 163 21.54 -4.17 -6.16
N GLN A 164 22.20 -5.09 -5.44
CA GLN A 164 22.42 -6.46 -5.92
C GLN A 164 21.20 -7.36 -5.73
N LEU A 165 20.31 -7.03 -4.77
CA LEU A 165 19.05 -7.74 -4.55
C LEU A 165 17.98 -7.40 -5.60
N SER A 166 18.14 -6.30 -6.37
CA SER A 166 17.19 -5.88 -7.41
C SER A 166 17.53 -6.39 -8.83
N SER A 167 18.58 -7.19 -9.00
CA SER A 167 19.03 -7.70 -10.31
C SER A 167 18.82 -9.20 -10.51
N SER A 168 17.70 -9.76 -10.06
CA SER A 168 17.28 -11.10 -10.51
C SER A 168 16.76 -11.03 -11.96
N PRO A 169 17.20 -11.90 -12.88
CA PRO A 169 16.76 -11.88 -14.26
C PRO A 169 15.28 -12.29 -14.40
N PRO A 170 14.57 -11.83 -15.46
CA PRO A 170 13.16 -12.15 -15.66
C PRO A 170 12.95 -13.64 -15.96
N ASN A 171 11.81 -14.14 -15.48
CA ASN A 171 11.33 -15.51 -15.63
C ASN A 171 11.20 -15.92 -17.13
N PRO A 172 11.85 -17.00 -17.61
CA PRO A 172 11.85 -17.37 -19.03
C PRO A 172 10.52 -17.94 -19.57
N GLN A 173 9.41 -17.93 -18.80
CA GLN A 173 8.13 -18.47 -19.27
C GLN A 173 7.24 -17.51 -20.07
N SER A 174 7.64 -16.26 -20.32
CA SER A 174 6.80 -15.29 -21.05
C SER A 174 7.02 -15.22 -22.57
N GLU A 175 8.02 -15.91 -23.13
CA GLU A 175 8.37 -15.76 -24.57
C GLU A 175 7.70 -16.76 -25.53
N LEU A 176 6.91 -17.73 -25.05
CA LEU A 176 6.34 -18.78 -25.93
C LEU A 176 4.99 -18.41 -26.60
N LEU A 177 4.48 -17.17 -26.45
CA LEU A 177 3.16 -16.78 -26.95
C LEU A 177 3.14 -15.75 -28.10
N GLN A 178 4.26 -15.58 -28.82
CA GLN A 178 4.34 -14.65 -29.97
C GLN A 178 4.75 -15.30 -31.30
N GLN A 179 4.71 -16.63 -31.41
CA GLN A 179 4.81 -17.33 -32.70
C GLN A 179 3.57 -18.19 -32.96
N LYS A 180 2.43 -17.54 -33.20
CA LYS A 180 1.32 -18.11 -33.98
C LYS A 180 0.28 -17.03 -34.31
N THR A 181 0.61 -16.22 -35.31
CA THR A 181 -0.37 -15.61 -36.22
C THR A 181 0.27 -15.48 -37.59
#